data_AF-A0A2M6IUV8-F1
#
_entry.id   AF-A0A2M6IUV8-F1
#
_cell.length_a   1.000
_cell.length_b   1.000
_cell.length_c   1.000
_cell.angle_alpha   90.00
_cell.angle_beta   90.00
_cell.angle_gamma   90.00
#
_symmetry.space_group_name_H-M   'P 1'
#
loop_
_entity.id
_entity.type
_entity.pdbx_description
1 polymer ?
#
loop_
_entity_poly.entity_id
_entity_poly.type
_entity_poly.pdbx_seq_one_letter_code
_entity_poly.pdbx_strand_id
1 'polypeptide(L)'
;MTCPSPYNFCKINWRRWVLKFDFFNVQPEDPVREWDFEPFTLTLKEGKFFGRGVADNKGHIMQNISVVEQLILSQSLKNTIIFLIEGEEETESEHFTTYIEELKTELSCVDVFFITDVEMYKKNIPMIIYALRGHIYFEIEPHVGNHDIHSGVYGNAVLDPAQILADLFAQMKDVKSGEVLIPGFYDDVRMITDEEMFFSGIEMLKKVYGGGY
;
A
#
# COMPACT_ATOMS: atom_id res chain seq x y z
N MET A 1 -13.17 -38.18 -33.92
CA MET A 1 -12.72 -37.08 -34.81
C MET A 1 -11.31 -37.40 -35.23
N THR A 2 -11.10 -37.69 -36.51
CA THR A 2 -9.79 -37.98 -37.09
C THR A 2 -9.06 -36.66 -37.37
N CYS A 3 -7.82 -36.53 -36.88
CA CYS A 3 -6.96 -35.35 -37.07
C CYS A 3 -6.03 -35.61 -38.27
N PRO A 4 -6.16 -34.90 -39.41
CA PRO A 4 -5.30 -35.10 -40.57
C PRO A 4 -4.17 -34.06 -40.57
N SER A 5 -3.10 -34.30 -39.83
CA SER A 5 -1.83 -33.57 -39.97
C SER A 5 -0.68 -34.39 -39.39
N PRO A 6 0.46 -34.56 -40.10
CA PRO A 6 1.65 -35.22 -39.56
C PRO A 6 2.37 -34.38 -38.50
N TYR A 7 1.95 -33.14 -38.28
CA TYR A 7 2.44 -32.26 -37.22
C TYR A 7 1.36 -32.09 -36.16
N ASN A 8 1.45 -32.89 -35.10
CA ASN A 8 0.61 -32.75 -33.92
C ASN A 8 1.10 -31.55 -33.08
N PHE A 9 0.60 -30.36 -33.40
CA PHE A 9 0.65 -29.25 -32.44
C PHE A 9 -0.41 -29.52 -31.36
N CYS A 10 0.00 -30.12 -30.25
CA CYS A 10 -0.83 -30.13 -29.05
C CYS A 10 -0.81 -28.71 -28.47
N LYS A 11 -1.88 -27.94 -28.71
CA LYS A 11 -2.10 -26.70 -27.95
C LYS A 11 -2.51 -27.09 -26.54
N ILE A 12 -1.53 -27.28 -25.65
CA ILE A 12 -1.79 -27.41 -24.22
C ILE A 12 -2.14 -26.02 -23.71
N ASN A 13 -3.42 -25.80 -23.42
CA ASN A 13 -3.90 -24.56 -22.82
C ASN A 13 -3.71 -24.71 -21.31
N TRP A 14 -2.56 -24.28 -20.78
CA TRP A 14 -2.31 -24.28 -19.35
C TRP A 14 -3.25 -23.27 -18.68
N ARG A 15 -4.27 -23.78 -17.99
CA ARG A 15 -5.13 -22.97 -17.14
C ARG A 15 -4.38 -22.67 -15.86
N ARG A 16 -4.05 -21.41 -15.62
CA ARG A 16 -3.44 -20.96 -14.36
C ARG A 16 -4.49 -20.59 -13.34
N TRP A 17 -4.11 -20.65 -12.07
CA TRP A 17 -4.86 -20.12 -10.94
C TRP A 17 -4.22 -18.81 -10.52
N VAL A 18 -4.98 -17.72 -10.68
CA VAL A 18 -4.51 -16.37 -10.41
C VAL A 18 -5.28 -15.84 -9.20
N LEU A 19 -4.55 -15.44 -8.16
CA LEU A 19 -5.13 -14.82 -6.97
C LEU A 19 -5.08 -13.31 -7.08
N LYS A 20 -6.23 -12.66 -6.88
CA LYS A 20 -6.34 -11.23 -6.65
C LYS A 20 -6.54 -11.00 -5.17
N PHE A 21 -5.61 -10.27 -4.54
CA PHE A 21 -5.78 -9.79 -3.18
C PHE A 21 -6.29 -8.34 -3.16
N ASP A 22 -7.27 -8.05 -2.31
CA ASP A 22 -7.84 -6.72 -2.05
C ASP A 22 -8.32 -6.63 -0.58
N PHE A 23 -8.81 -5.45 -0.18
CA PHE A 23 -9.45 -5.22 1.11
C PHE A 23 -10.59 -4.21 0.99
N PHE A 24 -11.58 -4.28 1.89
CA PHE A 24 -12.80 -3.47 1.80
C PHE A 24 -13.02 -2.50 2.97
N ASN A 25 -12.24 -2.60 4.05
CA ASN A 25 -12.19 -1.55 5.06
C ASN A 25 -11.53 -0.29 4.48
N VAL A 26 -11.77 0.84 5.11
CA VAL A 26 -11.35 2.17 4.62
C VAL A 26 -10.96 3.03 5.81
N GLN A 27 -10.02 3.95 5.61
CA GLN A 27 -9.69 4.99 6.59
C GLN A 27 -10.94 5.79 7.04
N PRO A 28 -10.93 6.36 8.26
CA PRO A 28 -11.90 7.35 8.70
C PRO A 28 -11.96 8.58 7.77
N GLU A 29 -13.07 9.30 7.79
CA GLU A 29 -13.32 10.48 6.98
C GLU A 29 -12.71 11.78 7.54
N ASP A 30 -12.06 11.73 8.69
CA ASP A 30 -11.62 12.94 9.39
C ASP A 30 -10.46 13.68 8.69
N PRO A 31 -10.47 15.03 8.69
CA PRO A 31 -11.54 15.90 9.18
C PRO A 31 -12.65 16.12 8.13
N VAL A 32 -13.91 15.86 8.50
CA VAL A 32 -15.09 15.96 7.60
C VAL A 32 -15.20 17.32 6.90
N ARG A 33 -14.83 18.41 7.58
CA ARG A 33 -14.94 19.78 7.06
C ARG A 33 -14.05 20.08 5.84
N GLU A 34 -13.07 19.23 5.55
CA GLU A 34 -12.14 19.40 4.42
C GLU A 34 -12.60 18.68 3.16
N TRP A 35 -13.75 17.99 3.21
CA TRP A 35 -14.33 17.34 2.06
C TRP A 35 -15.20 18.29 1.23
N ASP A 36 -14.96 18.34 -0.08
CA ASP A 36 -15.82 19.03 -1.04
C ASP A 36 -17.15 18.28 -1.30
N PHE A 37 -17.17 16.97 -1.05
CA PHE A 37 -18.32 16.07 -1.25
C PHE A 37 -18.48 15.14 -0.05
N GLU A 38 -19.71 14.76 0.28
CA GLU A 38 -20.00 13.82 1.37
C GLU A 38 -19.15 12.53 1.26
N PRO A 39 -18.29 12.21 2.27
CA PRO A 39 -17.27 11.16 2.15
C PRO A 39 -17.83 9.80 1.73
N PHE A 40 -18.97 9.40 2.30
CA PHE A 40 -19.57 8.09 2.03
C PHE A 40 -20.67 8.11 0.96
N THR A 41 -20.76 9.19 0.18
CA THR A 41 -21.64 9.28 -0.99
C THR A 41 -20.81 9.37 -2.27
N LEU A 42 -20.86 8.32 -3.09
CA LEU A 42 -20.14 8.30 -4.37
C LEU A 42 -20.64 9.42 -5.30
N THR A 43 -19.77 10.38 -5.58
CA THR A 43 -20.09 11.56 -6.39
C THR A 43 -19.28 11.56 -7.68
N LEU A 44 -19.92 11.66 -8.84
CA LEU A 44 -19.26 11.82 -10.13
C LEU A 44 -19.16 13.31 -10.50
N LYS A 45 -17.94 13.83 -10.62
CA LYS A 45 -17.69 15.22 -11.03
C LYS A 45 -16.50 15.25 -11.99
N GLU A 46 -16.67 15.92 -13.13
CA GLU A 46 -15.60 16.12 -14.14
C GLU A 46 -14.90 14.82 -14.58
N GLY A 47 -15.67 13.74 -14.69
CA GLY A 47 -15.15 12.42 -15.10
C GLY A 47 -14.35 11.70 -14.02
N LYS A 48 -14.42 12.14 -12.75
CA LYS A 48 -13.81 11.49 -11.59
C LYS A 48 -14.85 11.12 -10.55
N PHE A 49 -14.64 10.00 -9.89
CA PHE A 49 -15.42 9.60 -8.74
C PHE A 49 -14.77 10.12 -7.45
N PHE A 50 -15.59 10.69 -6.58
CA PHE A 50 -15.23 11.19 -5.26
C PHE A 50 -15.98 10.39 -4.20
N GLY A 51 -15.26 9.98 -3.16
CA GLY A 51 -15.79 9.24 -2.03
C GLY A 51 -14.69 8.43 -1.32
N ARG A 52 -14.85 8.22 -0.02
CA ARG A 52 -13.99 7.35 0.78
C ARG A 52 -14.09 5.91 0.26
N GLY A 53 -12.95 5.26 0.06
CA GLY A 53 -12.91 3.92 -0.52
C GLY A 53 -12.74 3.87 -2.04
N VAL A 54 -12.88 4.99 -2.76
CA VAL A 54 -12.91 4.97 -4.23
C VAL A 54 -11.57 4.55 -4.82
N ALA A 55 -10.49 5.21 -4.42
CA ALA A 55 -9.14 4.85 -4.86
C ALA A 55 -8.58 3.69 -4.02
N ASP A 56 -8.87 3.71 -2.72
CA ASP A 56 -8.27 2.82 -1.74
C ASP A 56 -9.39 2.18 -0.89
N ASN A 57 -9.84 0.97 -1.17
CA ASN A 57 -9.48 0.11 -2.32
C ASN A 57 -10.74 -0.48 -3.03
N LYS A 58 -11.94 0.02 -2.70
CA LYS A 58 -13.23 -0.50 -3.22
C LYS A 58 -13.39 -0.28 -4.72
N GLY A 59 -12.88 0.82 -5.29
CA GLY A 59 -12.94 1.05 -6.73
C GLY A 59 -12.14 0.00 -7.50
N HIS A 60 -10.98 -0.41 -7.00
CA HIS A 60 -10.18 -1.48 -7.60
C HIS A 60 -10.85 -2.85 -7.48
N ILE A 61 -11.50 -3.16 -6.34
CA ILE A 61 -12.33 -4.37 -6.21
C ILE A 61 -13.36 -4.41 -7.34
N MET A 62 -14.16 -3.34 -7.47
CA MET A 62 -15.21 -3.27 -8.47
C MET A 62 -14.67 -3.34 -9.90
N GLN A 63 -13.54 -2.66 -10.17
CA GLN A 63 -12.87 -2.73 -11.46
C GLN A 63 -12.49 -4.17 -11.83
N ASN A 64 -11.85 -4.91 -10.93
CA ASN A 64 -11.40 -6.28 -11.20
C ASN A 64 -12.58 -7.24 -11.35
N ILE A 65 -13.61 -7.13 -10.49
CA ILE A 65 -14.84 -7.93 -10.61
C ILE A 65 -15.51 -7.68 -11.96
N SER A 66 -15.68 -6.41 -12.36
CA SER A 66 -16.29 -6.06 -13.65
C SER A 66 -15.49 -6.61 -14.83
N VAL A 67 -14.15 -6.56 -14.80
CA VAL A 67 -13.32 -7.14 -15.86
C VAL A 67 -13.51 -8.66 -15.94
N VAL A 68 -13.50 -9.36 -14.81
CA VAL A 68 -13.71 -10.81 -14.77
C VAL A 68 -15.11 -11.18 -15.27
N GLU A 69 -16.14 -10.45 -14.86
CA GLU A 69 -17.51 -10.62 -15.36
C GLU A 69 -17.57 -10.49 -16.89
N GLN A 70 -16.97 -9.43 -17.45
CA GLN A 70 -16.93 -9.22 -18.91
C GLN A 70 -16.17 -10.35 -19.63
N LEU A 71 -15.08 -10.86 -19.05
CA LEU A 71 -14.34 -12.00 -19.61
C LEU A 71 -15.16 -13.30 -19.59
N ILE A 72 -15.99 -13.50 -18.57
CA ILE A 72 -16.92 -14.65 -18.49
C ILE A 72 -18.01 -14.50 -19.56
N LEU A 73 -18.66 -13.35 -19.63
CA LEU A 73 -19.74 -13.07 -20.58
C LEU A 73 -19.27 -13.19 -22.04
N SER A 74 -18.04 -12.77 -22.32
CA SER A 74 -17.40 -12.88 -23.63
C SER A 74 -16.71 -14.23 -23.88
N GLN A 75 -16.84 -15.21 -22.97
CA GLN A 75 -16.21 -16.53 -23.05
C GLN A 75 -14.69 -16.47 -23.29
N SER A 76 -14.05 -15.41 -22.81
CA SER A 76 -12.63 -15.10 -23.04
C SER A 76 -11.77 -15.32 -21.79
N LEU A 77 -12.38 -15.69 -20.66
CA LEU A 77 -11.64 -16.03 -19.44
C LEU A 77 -10.88 -17.35 -19.61
N LYS A 78 -9.55 -17.29 -19.57
CA LYS A 78 -8.65 -18.45 -19.79
C LYS A 78 -8.17 -19.11 -18.49
N ASN A 79 -8.16 -18.36 -17.40
CA ASN A 79 -7.58 -18.75 -16.11
C ASN A 79 -8.68 -18.85 -15.04
N THR A 80 -8.41 -19.60 -13.97
CA THR A 80 -9.21 -19.51 -12.74
C THR A 80 -8.77 -18.27 -11.98
N ILE A 81 -9.73 -17.42 -11.59
CA ILE A 81 -9.47 -16.25 -10.75
C ILE A 81 -9.99 -16.55 -9.35
N ILE A 82 -9.14 -16.39 -8.34
CA ILE A 82 -9.49 -16.44 -6.93
C ILE A 82 -9.46 -15.00 -6.42
N PHE A 83 -10.52 -14.55 -5.76
CA PHE A 83 -10.52 -13.29 -5.03
C PHE A 83 -10.33 -13.59 -3.54
N LEU A 84 -9.31 -12.98 -2.95
CA LEU A 84 -9.09 -12.94 -1.51
C LEU A 84 -9.27 -11.50 -1.08
N ILE A 85 -10.34 -11.21 -0.34
CA ILE A 85 -10.69 -9.85 0.07
C ILE A 85 -10.79 -9.81 1.59
N GLU A 86 -9.95 -9.02 2.25
CA GLU A 86 -9.96 -8.89 3.71
C GLU A 86 -10.60 -7.58 4.19
N GLY A 87 -10.74 -7.44 5.51
CA GLY A 87 -11.41 -6.30 6.15
C GLY A 87 -10.59 -5.60 7.23
N GLU A 88 -9.29 -5.86 7.32
CA GLU A 88 -8.43 -5.37 8.41
C GLU A 88 -7.20 -4.58 7.95
N GLU A 89 -7.02 -4.32 6.64
CA GLU A 89 -5.78 -3.75 6.08
C GLU A 89 -5.42 -2.38 6.69
N GLU A 90 -6.37 -1.46 6.70
CA GLU A 90 -6.27 -0.13 7.35
C GLU A 90 -6.07 -0.18 8.87
N THR A 91 -6.15 -1.37 9.47
CA THR A 91 -5.90 -1.68 10.89
C THR A 91 -4.82 -2.75 11.03
N GLU A 92 -3.82 -2.73 10.13
CA GLU A 92 -2.60 -3.54 10.17
C GLU A 92 -2.76 -5.04 9.89
N SER A 93 -3.92 -5.47 9.39
CA SER A 93 -4.19 -6.86 9.01
C SER A 93 -3.85 -7.87 10.12
N GLU A 94 -4.17 -7.55 11.38
CA GLU A 94 -3.74 -8.28 12.58
C GLU A 94 -3.93 -9.81 12.45
N HIS A 95 -5.06 -10.25 11.89
CA HIS A 95 -5.39 -11.68 11.79
C HIS A 95 -5.01 -12.31 10.44
N PHE A 96 -4.61 -11.50 9.45
CA PHE A 96 -4.45 -11.96 8.07
C PHE A 96 -3.37 -13.04 7.94
N THR A 97 -2.24 -12.88 8.63
CA THR A 97 -1.15 -13.88 8.58
C THR A 97 -1.62 -15.25 9.06
N THR A 98 -2.35 -15.30 10.17
CA THR A 98 -2.93 -16.54 10.71
C THR A 98 -3.90 -17.15 9.71
N TYR A 99 -4.76 -16.33 9.11
CA TYR A 99 -5.74 -16.77 8.13
C TYR A 99 -5.10 -17.37 6.86
N ILE A 100 -4.01 -16.77 6.37
CA ILE A 100 -3.25 -17.30 5.23
C ILE A 100 -2.63 -18.66 5.55
N GLU A 101 -2.08 -18.86 6.76
CA GLU A 101 -1.53 -20.16 7.17
C GLU A 101 -2.62 -21.23 7.28
N GLU A 102 -3.83 -20.87 7.72
CA GLU A 102 -4.99 -21.78 7.72
C GLU A 102 -5.40 -22.18 6.29
N LEU A 103 -5.35 -21.25 5.34
CA LEU A 103 -5.69 -21.47 3.93
C LEU A 103 -4.55 -22.04 3.07
N LYS A 104 -3.40 -22.38 3.67
CA LYS A 104 -2.20 -22.79 2.93
C LYS A 104 -2.44 -23.96 1.98
N THR A 105 -3.31 -24.89 2.36
CA THR A 105 -3.64 -26.05 1.52
C THR A 105 -4.50 -25.63 0.33
N GLU A 106 -5.51 -24.79 0.55
CA GLU A 106 -6.40 -24.25 -0.48
C GLU A 106 -5.65 -23.34 -1.46
N LEU A 107 -4.73 -22.52 -0.95
CA LEU A 107 -3.94 -21.58 -1.74
C LEU A 107 -2.74 -22.23 -2.44
N SER A 108 -2.42 -23.50 -2.14
CA SER A 108 -1.30 -24.23 -2.76
C SER A 108 -1.40 -24.36 -4.28
N CYS A 109 -2.60 -24.19 -4.84
CA CYS A 109 -2.84 -24.23 -6.28
C CYS A 109 -2.57 -22.92 -7.02
N VAL A 110 -2.34 -21.80 -6.30
CA VAL A 110 -2.15 -20.48 -6.90
C VAL A 110 -0.79 -20.40 -7.60
N ASP A 111 -0.81 -20.07 -8.89
CA ASP A 111 0.41 -19.91 -9.71
C ASP A 111 0.98 -18.49 -9.61
N VAL A 112 0.10 -17.50 -9.49
CA VAL A 112 0.44 -16.07 -9.49
C VAL A 112 -0.56 -15.34 -8.60
N PHE A 113 -0.10 -14.41 -7.78
CA PHE A 113 -0.96 -13.43 -7.13
C PHE A 113 -0.59 -12.01 -7.57
N PHE A 114 -1.55 -11.09 -7.46
CA PHE A 114 -1.30 -9.67 -7.69
C PHE A 114 -2.21 -8.78 -6.84
N ILE A 115 -1.75 -7.54 -6.66
CA ILE A 115 -2.40 -6.47 -5.91
C ILE A 115 -2.53 -5.27 -6.85
N THR A 116 -3.60 -4.49 -6.72
CA THR A 116 -3.83 -3.28 -7.54
C THR A 116 -3.94 -2.01 -6.71
N ASP A 117 -3.76 -2.13 -5.40
CA ASP A 117 -3.72 -1.01 -4.47
C ASP A 117 -2.35 -0.32 -4.52
N VAL A 118 -2.09 0.31 -5.67
CA VAL A 118 -0.83 0.98 -5.98
C VAL A 118 -1.08 2.17 -6.90
N GLU A 119 -0.23 3.19 -6.78
CA GLU A 119 -0.34 4.38 -7.61
C GLU A 119 0.22 4.19 -9.04
N MET A 120 -0.16 5.12 -9.93
CA MET A 120 0.49 5.29 -11.23
C MET A 120 1.68 6.23 -11.10
N TYR A 121 2.73 6.02 -11.92
CA TYR A 121 3.89 6.92 -11.95
C TYR A 121 3.51 8.38 -12.24
N LYS A 122 2.65 8.58 -13.24
CA LYS A 122 1.99 9.85 -13.53
C LYS A 122 0.72 9.58 -14.32
N LYS A 123 -0.10 10.62 -14.52
CA LYS A 123 -1.30 10.53 -15.37
C LYS A 123 -0.95 9.85 -16.71
N ASN A 124 -1.65 8.76 -17.02
CA ASN A 124 -1.49 7.94 -18.23
C ASN A 124 -0.14 7.21 -18.39
N ILE A 125 0.67 7.10 -17.34
CA ILE A 125 1.84 6.21 -17.33
C ILE A 125 1.68 5.19 -16.19
N PRO A 126 1.38 3.92 -16.51
CA PRO A 126 1.26 2.89 -15.50
C PRO A 126 2.62 2.58 -14.86
N MET A 127 2.57 2.01 -13.66
CA MET A 127 3.73 1.50 -12.95
C MET A 127 3.47 0.04 -12.56
N ILE A 128 4.53 -0.76 -12.53
CA ILE A 128 4.52 -2.07 -11.87
C ILE A 128 5.42 -1.92 -10.64
N ILE A 129 4.82 -2.06 -9.46
CA ILE A 129 5.56 -2.07 -8.20
C ILE A 129 5.99 -3.51 -7.92
N TYR A 130 7.29 -3.71 -7.70
CA TYR A 130 7.85 -5.04 -7.43
C TYR A 130 8.23 -5.26 -5.96
N ALA A 131 8.24 -4.20 -5.16
CA ALA A 131 8.55 -4.24 -3.73
C ALA A 131 7.94 -3.05 -3.01
N LEU A 132 7.57 -3.25 -1.74
CA LEU A 132 7.12 -2.22 -0.81
C LEU A 132 8.13 -2.12 0.35
N ARG A 133 8.15 -0.98 1.05
CA ARG A 133 8.94 -0.83 2.27
C ARG A 133 8.22 -1.51 3.43
N GLY A 134 9.00 -2.08 4.35
CA GLY A 134 8.49 -2.37 5.69
C GLY A 134 8.32 -1.07 6.48
N HIS A 135 7.52 -1.13 7.54
CA HIS A 135 7.32 -0.04 8.47
C HIS A 135 7.30 -0.57 9.91
N ILE A 136 7.76 0.25 10.85
CA ILE A 136 7.68 -0.01 12.28
C ILE A 136 7.16 1.26 12.93
N TYR A 137 6.13 1.12 13.75
CA TYR A 137 5.52 2.24 14.47
C TYR A 137 5.91 2.18 15.94
N PHE A 138 6.16 3.34 16.53
CA PHE A 138 6.46 3.50 17.95
C PHE A 138 5.58 4.59 18.53
N GLU A 139 4.98 4.31 19.68
CA GLU A 139 4.34 5.31 20.52
C GLU A 139 5.30 5.70 21.65
N ILE A 140 5.51 7.01 21.82
CA ILE A 140 6.41 7.57 22.84
C ILE A 140 5.60 8.50 23.73
N GLU A 141 5.39 8.09 24.98
CA GLU A 141 4.65 8.85 25.99
C GLU A 141 5.60 9.44 27.04
N PRO A 142 6.04 10.71 26.89
CA PRO A 142 6.80 11.39 27.94
C PRO A 142 5.90 11.72 29.13
N HIS A 143 6.21 11.15 30.30
CA HIS A 143 5.51 11.50 31.53
C HIS A 143 6.31 12.49 32.36
N VAL A 144 5.79 13.71 32.52
CA VAL A 144 6.34 14.72 33.44
C VAL A 144 5.25 15.18 34.40
N GLY A 145 5.51 14.99 35.70
CA GLY A 145 4.54 15.32 36.74
C GLY A 145 3.35 14.36 36.79
N ASN A 146 2.37 14.69 37.65
CA ASN A 146 1.19 13.84 37.89
C ASN A 146 -0.13 14.52 37.45
N HIS A 147 -0.07 15.73 36.90
CA HIS A 147 -1.20 16.54 36.42
C HIS A 147 -0.67 17.75 35.63
N ASP A 148 -1.55 18.40 34.86
CA ASP A 148 -1.22 19.62 34.14
C ASP A 148 -0.92 20.79 35.09
N ILE A 149 0.12 21.56 34.77
CA ILE A 149 0.59 22.67 35.62
C ILE A 149 0.45 24.02 34.91
N HIS A 150 0.27 25.09 35.69
CA HIS A 150 0.12 26.44 35.16
C HIS A 150 1.40 26.93 34.48
N SER A 151 1.39 27.07 33.15
CA SER A 151 2.56 27.42 32.35
C SER A 151 3.22 28.74 32.75
N GLY A 152 2.47 29.73 33.24
CA GLY A 152 3.04 30.99 33.75
C GLY A 152 3.76 30.88 35.10
N VAL A 153 3.41 29.91 35.95
CA VAL A 153 4.00 29.74 37.29
C VAL A 153 5.21 28.81 37.22
N TYR A 154 5.09 27.76 36.41
CA TYR A 154 6.09 26.70 36.30
C TYR A 154 6.88 26.74 35.00
N GLY A 155 6.62 27.73 34.13
CA GLY A 155 7.32 27.90 32.86
C GLY A 155 8.82 27.99 33.08
N ASN A 156 9.57 27.14 32.37
CA ASN A 156 11.01 26.95 32.49
C ASN A 156 11.52 26.46 33.86
N ALA A 157 10.65 26.20 34.83
CA ALA A 157 11.01 25.63 36.13
C ALA A 157 10.85 24.09 36.17
N VAL A 158 9.96 23.56 35.33
CA VAL A 158 9.70 22.13 35.16
C VAL A 158 9.92 21.77 33.68
N LEU A 159 10.34 20.53 33.42
CA LEU A 159 10.45 20.03 32.05
C LEU A 159 9.07 20.01 31.39
N ASP A 160 9.02 20.44 30.13
CA ASP A 160 7.84 20.34 29.30
C ASP A 160 7.94 19.08 28.43
N PRO A 161 7.01 18.11 28.54
CA PRO A 161 6.98 16.93 27.68
C PRO A 161 7.11 17.26 26.19
N ALA A 162 6.53 18.37 25.73
CA ALA A 162 6.62 18.79 24.33
C ALA A 162 8.05 19.20 23.94
N GLN A 163 8.79 19.84 24.85
CA GLN A 163 10.20 20.18 24.64
C GLN A 163 11.09 18.93 24.63
N ILE A 164 10.82 17.97 25.51
CA ILE A 164 11.54 16.68 25.53
C ILE A 164 11.35 15.96 24.18
N LEU A 165 10.12 15.87 23.69
CA LEU A 165 9.84 15.23 22.40
C LEU A 165 10.47 15.99 21.23
N ALA A 166 10.41 17.33 21.25
CA ALA A 166 11.03 18.14 20.20
C ALA A 166 12.56 17.90 20.13
N ASP A 167 13.22 17.85 21.29
CA ASP A 167 14.66 17.56 21.38
C ASP A 167 14.99 16.13 20.93
N LEU A 168 14.17 15.14 21.33
CA LEU A 168 14.32 13.75 20.91
C LEU A 168 14.20 13.62 19.38
N PHE A 169 13.13 14.16 18.78
CA PHE A 169 12.92 14.07 17.34
C PHE A 169 14.00 14.80 16.53
N ALA A 170 14.50 15.94 17.03
CA ALA A 170 15.61 16.65 16.41
C ALA A 170 16.91 15.82 16.37
N GLN A 171 17.08 14.86 17.28
CA GLN A 171 18.22 13.95 17.33
C GLN A 171 18.02 12.66 16.51
N MET A 172 16.81 12.38 16.02
CA MET A 172 16.52 11.14 15.28
C MET A 172 16.77 11.27 13.77
N LYS A 173 16.73 12.48 13.21
CA LYS A 173 16.88 12.71 11.78
C LYS A 173 17.48 14.08 11.48
N ASP A 174 18.50 14.13 10.62
CA ASP A 174 18.97 15.42 10.10
C ASP A 174 17.96 15.97 9.09
N VAL A 175 17.43 17.14 9.39
CA VAL A 175 16.43 17.81 8.56
C VAL A 175 17.00 18.36 7.25
N LYS A 176 18.33 18.53 7.17
CA LYS A 176 18.99 19.05 5.97
C LYS A 176 19.34 17.96 4.97
N SER A 177 19.87 16.83 5.43
CA SER A 177 20.27 15.70 4.59
C SER A 177 19.23 14.58 4.50
N GLY A 178 18.18 14.63 5.34
CA GLY A 178 17.21 13.55 5.46
C GLY A 178 17.75 12.27 6.12
N GLU A 179 19.00 12.26 6.58
CA GLU A 179 19.66 11.09 7.18
C GLU A 179 19.06 10.75 8.55
N VAL A 180 18.87 9.47 8.83
CA VAL A 180 18.43 8.98 10.13
C VAL A 180 19.65 8.89 11.06
N LEU A 181 19.59 9.59 12.18
CA LEU A 181 20.72 9.73 13.12
C LEU A 181 20.71 8.68 14.24
N ILE A 182 19.73 7.78 14.24
CA ILE A 182 19.60 6.70 15.23
C ILE A 182 20.81 5.75 15.09
N PRO A 183 21.58 5.52 16.16
CA PRO A 183 22.74 4.62 16.11
C PRO A 183 22.36 3.21 15.63
N GLY A 184 23.14 2.67 14.70
CA GLY A 184 22.94 1.34 14.13
C GLY A 184 21.83 1.25 13.07
N PHE A 185 21.13 2.34 12.75
CA PHE A 185 20.01 2.32 11.79
C PHE A 185 20.41 1.74 10.41
N TYR A 186 21.64 2.02 9.96
CA TYR A 186 22.12 1.61 8.64
C TYR A 186 22.89 0.27 8.65
N ASP A 187 23.09 -0.37 9.79
CA ASP A 187 23.97 -1.55 9.91
C ASP A 187 23.49 -2.72 9.04
N ASP A 188 22.17 -2.91 8.94
CA ASP A 188 21.54 -3.97 8.12
C ASP A 188 20.95 -3.44 6.80
N VAL A 189 21.16 -2.16 6.47
CA VAL A 189 20.66 -1.58 5.22
C VAL A 189 21.50 -2.07 4.06
N ARG A 190 20.91 -2.92 3.21
CA ARG A 190 21.57 -3.40 2.00
C ARG A 190 21.81 -2.25 1.02
N MET A 191 23.03 -2.19 0.48
CA MET A 191 23.33 -1.31 -0.65
C MET A 191 22.53 -1.73 -1.88
N ILE A 192 21.87 -0.76 -2.51
CA ILE A 192 21.16 -0.94 -3.78
C ILE A 192 22.13 -1.36 -4.89
N THR A 193 21.73 -2.30 -5.74
CA THR A 193 22.57 -2.70 -6.90
C THR A 193 22.40 -1.74 -8.08
N ASP A 194 23.33 -1.76 -9.02
CA ASP A 194 23.20 -0.98 -10.27
C ASP A 194 21.95 -1.37 -11.08
N GLU A 195 21.57 -2.65 -11.04
CA GLU A 195 20.37 -3.16 -11.71
C GLU A 195 19.09 -2.61 -11.06
N GLU A 196 19.02 -2.59 -9.72
CA GLU A 196 17.90 -1.98 -9.02
C GLU A 196 17.86 -0.46 -9.18
N MET A 197 19.02 0.20 -9.22
CA MET A 197 19.10 1.63 -9.53
C MET A 197 18.51 1.93 -10.92
N PHE A 198 18.77 1.07 -11.90
CA PHE A 198 18.18 1.18 -13.23
C PHE A 198 16.66 0.96 -13.21
N PHE A 199 16.18 -0.12 -12.58
CA PHE A 199 14.75 -0.46 -12.56
C PHE A 199 13.89 0.43 -11.65
N SER A 200 14.47 0.97 -10.57
CA SER A 200 13.77 1.83 -9.62
C SER A 200 13.24 3.11 -10.27
N GLY A 201 13.80 3.52 -11.42
CA GLY A 201 13.48 4.80 -12.03
C GLY A 201 13.80 5.98 -11.11
N ILE A 202 14.67 5.81 -10.10
CA ILE A 202 15.01 6.88 -9.14
C ILE A 202 15.55 8.12 -9.86
N GLU A 203 16.26 7.97 -10.98
CA GLU A 203 16.65 9.11 -11.82
C GLU A 203 15.45 9.84 -12.46
N MET A 204 14.38 9.11 -12.81
CA MET A 204 13.11 9.69 -13.25
C MET A 204 12.35 10.36 -12.10
N LEU A 205 12.39 9.80 -10.88
CA LEU A 205 11.77 10.42 -9.69
C LEU A 205 12.50 11.70 -9.27
N LYS A 206 13.83 11.70 -9.25
CA LYS A 206 14.66 12.89 -8.95
C LYS A 206 14.39 14.07 -9.90
N LYS A 207 14.11 13.79 -11.18
CA LYS A 207 13.78 14.81 -12.19
C LYS A 207 12.37 15.38 -12.05
N VAL A 208 11.42 14.65 -11.48
CA VAL A 208 10.02 15.09 -11.34
C VAL A 208 9.77 15.78 -10.01
N TYR A 209 10.38 15.31 -8.93
CA TYR A 209 10.19 15.87 -7.58
C TYR A 209 11.28 16.87 -7.16
N GLY A 210 12.18 17.27 -8.06
CA GLY A 210 13.11 18.38 -7.80
C GLY A 210 14.21 18.07 -6.79
N GLY A 211 14.66 16.81 -6.71
CA GLY A 211 15.94 16.40 -6.11
C GLY A 211 16.23 16.90 -4.69
N GLY A 212 15.91 16.07 -3.70
CA GLY A 212 16.47 16.16 -2.35
C GLY A 212 15.87 15.05 -1.48
N TYR A 213 16.60 13.95 -1.32
CA TYR A 213 16.62 13.27 -0.03
C TYR A 213 17.85 13.82 0.67
#